data_AF-A0A662CJM7-F1
#
_entry.id   AF-A0A662CJM7-F1
#
_cell.length_a   1.000
_cell.length_b   1.000
_cell.length_c   1.000
_cell.angle_alpha   90.00
_cell.angle_beta   90.00
_cell.angle_gamma   90.00
#
_symmetry.space_group_name_H-M   'P 1'
#
loop_
_entity.id
_entity.type
_entity.pdbx_description
1 polymer ?
#
loop_
_entity_poly.entity_id
_entity_poly.type
_entity_poly.pdbx_seq_one_letter_code
_entity_poly.pdbx_strand_id
1 'polypeptide(L)'
;MKHSRLSDGGVWEAPVKCGLLGGVILTGYYQGYYAGLKVKEILMGKSPGEIPIERPPRGEIAINLARARSLGLKLPMGVLLSARIYGGRQ
;
A
#
# COMPACT_ATOMS: atom_id res chain seq x y z
N MET A 1 -14.75 -13.01 -2.12
CA MET A 1 -13.69 -13.54 -3.02
C MET A 1 -13.49 -15.05 -2.97
N LYS A 2 -13.83 -15.76 -1.89
CA LYS A 2 -13.50 -17.19 -1.70
C LYS A 2 -13.91 -18.16 -2.82
N HIS A 3 -14.88 -17.82 -3.67
CA HIS A 3 -15.33 -18.66 -4.79
C HIS A 3 -15.10 -18.02 -6.17
N SER A 4 -14.50 -16.83 -6.23
CA SER A 4 -14.21 -16.13 -7.49
C SER A 4 -12.82 -16.46 -8.00
N ARG A 5 -12.72 -16.76 -9.31
CA ARG A 5 -11.46 -17.00 -10.03
C ARG A 5 -10.91 -15.76 -10.72
N LEU A 6 -11.56 -14.60 -10.58
CA LEU A 6 -11.09 -13.35 -11.16
C LEU A 6 -9.90 -12.81 -10.36
N SER A 7 -8.93 -12.25 -11.07
CA SER A 7 -7.90 -11.39 -10.46
C SER A 7 -8.56 -10.08 -10.02
N ASP A 8 -8.14 -9.60 -8.84
CA ASP A 8 -8.82 -8.50 -8.18
C ASP A 8 -7.79 -7.54 -7.55
N GLY A 9 -7.96 -6.24 -7.80
CA GLY A 9 -6.98 -5.20 -7.49
C GLY A 9 -7.49 -4.13 -6.55
N GLY A 10 -6.58 -3.48 -5.81
CA GLY A 10 -6.91 -2.34 -4.94
C GLY A 10 -5.78 -1.33 -4.85
N VAL A 11 -6.13 -0.06 -4.62
CA VAL A 11 -5.18 1.06 -4.42
C VAL A 11 -4.96 1.39 -2.94
N TRP A 12 -5.73 0.77 -2.05
CA TRP A 12 -5.63 0.90 -0.61
C TRP A 12 -5.21 -0.43 0.03
N GLU A 13 -4.53 -0.32 1.17
CA GLU A 13 -3.98 -1.47 1.89
C GLU A 13 -5.06 -2.39 2.49
N ALA A 14 -6.11 -1.82 3.07
CA ALA A 14 -7.12 -2.59 3.81
C ALA A 14 -7.85 -3.64 2.94
N PRO A 15 -8.28 -3.31 1.71
CA PRO A 15 -8.87 -4.31 0.82
C PRO A 15 -7.93 -5.48 0.46
N VAL A 16 -6.62 -5.26 0.35
CA VAL A 16 -5.60 -6.32 0.13
C VAL A 16 -5.45 -7.21 1.37
N LYS A 17 -5.43 -6.61 2.56
CA LYS A 17 -5.47 -7.34 3.84
C LYS A 17 -6.72 -8.23 3.95
N CYS A 18 -7.86 -7.74 3.48
CA CYS A 18 -9.15 -8.44 3.58
C CYS A 18 -9.39 -9.48 2.46
N GLY A 19 -8.49 -9.62 1.48
CA GLY A 19 -8.52 -10.75 0.55
C GLY A 19 -8.44 -10.44 -0.94
N LEU A 20 -8.28 -9.18 -1.34
CA LEU A 20 -7.86 -8.86 -2.72
C LEU A 20 -6.47 -9.44 -3.01
N LEU A 21 -6.21 -9.79 -4.27
CA LEU A 21 -4.92 -10.31 -4.70
C LEU A 21 -3.78 -9.33 -4.46
N GLY A 22 -3.95 -8.05 -4.82
CA GLY A 22 -2.89 -7.07 -4.63
C GLY A 22 -3.08 -5.77 -5.39
N GLY A 23 -2.04 -4.96 -5.44
CA GLY A 23 -2.01 -3.70 -6.19
C GLY A 23 -0.85 -2.81 -5.79
N VAL A 24 -0.76 -1.65 -6.44
CA VAL A 24 0.13 -0.58 -5.98
C VAL A 24 -0.66 0.26 -4.99
N ILE A 25 -0.27 0.18 -3.71
CA ILE A 25 -0.99 0.77 -2.60
C ILE A 25 -0.27 1.98 -2.05
N LEU A 26 -1.05 2.94 -1.57
CA LEU A 26 -0.57 3.98 -0.66
C LEU A 26 -0.87 3.54 0.77
N THR A 27 0.12 3.57 1.65
CA THR A 27 -0.08 3.27 3.06
C THR A 27 -0.52 4.54 3.80
N GLY A 28 -1.46 4.39 4.73
CA GLY A 28 -1.86 5.49 5.61
C GLY A 28 -0.70 5.98 6.49
N TYR A 29 0.27 5.10 6.76
CA TYR A 29 1.50 5.44 7.50
C TYR A 29 2.27 6.57 6.82
N TYR A 30 2.59 6.45 5.52
CA TYR A 30 3.31 7.52 4.83
C TYR A 30 2.49 8.80 4.76
N GLN A 31 1.19 8.70 4.48
CA GLN A 31 0.32 9.89 4.47
C GLN A 31 0.37 10.65 5.81
N GLY A 32 0.29 9.93 6.93
CA GLY A 32 0.43 10.52 8.27
C GLY A 32 1.83 11.07 8.54
N TYR A 33 2.87 10.35 8.15
CA TYR A 33 4.27 10.78 8.32
C TYR A 33 4.54 12.11 7.60
N TYR A 34 4.17 12.23 6.33
CA TYR A 34 4.36 13.48 5.56
C TYR A 34 3.47 14.62 6.07
N ALA A 35 2.24 14.32 6.52
CA ALA A 35 1.41 15.31 7.18
C ALA A 35 2.10 15.85 8.44
N GLY A 36 2.70 14.96 9.25
CA GLY A 36 3.47 15.34 10.44
C GLY A 36 4.69 16.22 10.12
N LEU A 37 5.40 15.95 9.02
CA LEU A 37 6.50 16.81 8.56
C LEU A 37 6.03 18.23 8.22
N LYS A 38 4.88 18.36 7.55
CA LYS A 38 4.29 19.67 7.25
C LYS A 38 3.85 20.40 8.53
N VAL A 39 3.26 19.67 9.48
CA VAL A 39 2.91 20.23 10.81
C VAL A 39 4.16 20.73 11.53
N LYS A 40 5.27 19.99 11.47
CA LYS A 40 6.55 20.45 12.04
C LYS A 40 6.99 21.79 11.45
N GLU A 41 6.89 22.00 10.14
CA GLU A 41 7.22 23.29 9.51
C GLU A 41 6.37 24.44 10.05
N ILE A 42 5.06 24.20 10.24
CA ILE A 42 4.14 25.19 10.83
C ILE A 42 4.55 25.51 12.26
N LEU A 43 4.85 24.49 13.06
CA LEU A 43 5.30 24.66 14.45
C LEU A 43 6.64 25.41 14.55
N MET A 44 7.45 25.41 13.48
CA MET A 44 8.68 26.20 13.38
C MET A 44 8.45 27.63 12.85
N GLY A 45 7.19 28.05 12.68
CA GLY A 45 6.81 29.43 12.35
C GLY A 45 6.54 29.70 10.86
N LYS A 46 6.59 28.68 10.00
CA LYS A 46 6.28 28.85 8.57
C LYS A 46 4.77 29.00 8.36
N SER A 47 4.37 29.94 7.50
CA SER A 47 2.95 30.12 7.17
C SER A 47 2.43 28.91 6.37
N PRO A 48 1.23 28.37 6.66
CA PRO A 48 0.67 27.23 5.93
C PRO A 48 0.57 27.49 4.41
N GLY A 49 0.35 28.73 3.99
CA GLY A 49 0.27 29.11 2.57
C GLY A 49 1.60 29.02 1.82
N GLU A 50 2.72 28.96 2.52
CA GLU A 50 4.07 28.84 1.95
C GLU A 50 4.57 27.38 1.91
N ILE A 51 3.85 26.45 2.52
CA ILE A 51 4.20 25.03 2.52
C ILE A 51 3.71 24.40 1.22
N PRO A 52 4.59 23.84 0.37
CA PRO A 52 4.18 23.31 -0.92
C PRO A 52 3.26 22.08 -0.76
N ILE A 53 2.29 21.95 -1.66
CA ILE A 53 1.52 20.72 -1.82
C ILE A 53 2.34 19.78 -2.68
N GLU A 54 2.83 18.71 -2.08
CA GLU A 54 3.71 17.74 -2.73
C GLU A 54 2.93 16.48 -3.10
N ARG A 55 3.34 15.85 -4.20
CA ARG A 55 2.81 14.53 -4.55
C ARG A 55 3.36 13.50 -3.56
N PRO A 56 2.52 12.61 -3.03
CA PRO A 56 3.00 11.55 -2.13
C PRO A 56 4.05 10.67 -2.82
N PRO A 57 4.93 10.01 -2.05
CA PRO A 57 5.93 9.10 -2.59
C PRO A 57 5.28 7.97 -3.39
N ARG A 58 6.07 7.30 -4.25
CA ARG A 58 5.60 6.16 -5.06
C ARG A 58 4.96 5.11 -4.15
N GLY A 59 3.82 4.58 -4.60
CA GLY A 59 3.13 3.51 -3.88
C GLY A 59 3.97 2.24 -3.77
N GLU A 60 3.68 1.44 -2.75
CA GLU A 60 4.28 0.13 -2.52
C GLU A 60 3.51 -0.94 -3.28
N ILE A 61 4.18 -1.97 -3.78
CA ILE A 61 3.49 -3.17 -4.28
C ILE A 61 3.01 -3.97 -3.07
N ALA A 62 1.74 -4.34 -3.03
CA ALA A 62 1.19 -5.20 -2.01
C ALA A 62 0.53 -6.43 -2.61
N ILE A 63 0.77 -7.60 -2.00
CA ILE A 63 0.26 -8.88 -2.49
C ILE A 63 -0.26 -9.74 -1.35
N ASN A 64 -1.45 -10.30 -1.52
CA ASN A 64 -1.99 -11.32 -0.65
C ASN A 64 -1.61 -12.72 -1.16
N LEU A 65 -0.70 -13.37 -0.44
CA LEU A 65 -0.11 -14.64 -0.87
C LEU A 65 -1.10 -15.82 -0.74
N ALA A 66 -2.02 -15.77 0.23
CA ALA A 66 -3.10 -16.75 0.33
C ALA A 66 -4.04 -16.64 -0.88
N ARG A 67 -4.39 -15.41 -1.30
CA ARG A 67 -5.22 -15.19 -2.49
C ARG A 67 -4.52 -15.64 -3.76
N ALA A 68 -3.25 -15.26 -3.95
CA ALA A 68 -2.44 -15.70 -5.09
C ALA A 68 -2.40 -17.23 -5.22
N ARG A 69 -2.19 -17.93 -4.10
CA ARG A 69 -2.23 -19.40 -4.05
C ARG A 69 -3.62 -19.96 -4.40
N SER A 70 -4.69 -19.38 -3.88
CA SER A 70 -6.06 -19.81 -4.20
C SER A 70 -6.42 -19.65 -5.68
N LEU A 71 -5.78 -18.70 -6.36
CA LEU A 71 -5.92 -18.45 -7.80
C LEU A 71 -4.95 -19.26 -8.66
N GLY A 72 -4.07 -20.07 -8.05
CA GLY A 72 -3.05 -20.86 -8.77
C GLY A 72 -1.92 -20.02 -9.39
N LEU A 73 -1.71 -18.79 -8.92
CA LEU A 73 -0.70 -17.88 -9.47
C LEU A 73 0.70 -18.19 -8.91
N LYS A 74 1.68 -18.34 -9.81
CA LYS A 74 3.10 -18.38 -9.47
C LYS A 74 3.69 -16.97 -9.59
N LEU A 75 4.16 -16.43 -8.48
CA LEU A 75 4.72 -15.07 -8.45
C LEU A 75 6.23 -15.10 -8.67
N PRO A 76 6.79 -14.23 -9.53
CA PRO A 76 8.23 -14.10 -9.68
C PRO A 76 8.90 -13.69 -8.36
N MET A 77 10.08 -14.22 -8.08
CA MET A 77 10.82 -13.90 -6.85
C MET A 77 11.10 -12.40 -6.70
N GLY A 78 11.45 -11.70 -7.78
CA GLY A 78 11.68 -10.25 -7.73
C GLY A 78 10.46 -9.45 -7.28
N VAL A 79 9.25 -9.93 -7.61
CA VAL A 79 8.00 -9.33 -7.14
C VAL A 79 7.78 -9.62 -5.66
N LEU A 80 8.03 -10.85 -5.20
CA LEU A 80 7.91 -11.20 -3.79
C LEU A 80 8.89 -10.43 -2.89
N LEU A 81 10.10 -10.17 -3.38
CA LEU A 81 11.13 -9.43 -2.66
C LEU A 81 10.86 -7.92 -2.57
N SER A 82 10.10 -7.37 -3.51
CA SER A 82 9.77 -5.93 -3.56
C SER A 82 8.38 -5.61 -3.03
N ALA A 83 7.55 -6.63 -2.79
CA ALA A 83 6.17 -6.46 -2.35
C ALA A 83 6.02 -6.60 -0.84
N ARG A 84 5.12 -5.80 -0.28
CA ARG A 84 4.55 -6.02 1.04
C ARG A 84 3.59 -7.21 0.99
N ILE A 85 3.87 -8.24 1.80
CA ILE A 85 3.13 -9.51 1.77
C ILE A 85 2.04 -9.56 2.86
N TYR A 86 0.85 -9.97 2.46
CA TYR A 86 -0.31 -10.26 3.32
C TYR A 86 -0.74 -11.72 3.18
N GLY A 87 -1.50 -12.22 4.16
CA GLY A 87 -2.06 -13.58 4.11
C GLY A 87 -1.00 -14.70 4.13
N GLY A 88 0.21 -14.41 4.60
CA GLY A 88 1.20 -15.44 4.97
C GLY A 88 0.83 -16.08 6.31
N ARG A 89 1.12 -17.38 6.48
CA ARG A 89 1.18 -17.96 7.83
C ARG A 89 2.33 -17.26 8.58
N GLN A 90 2.03 -16.69 9.74
CA GLN A 90 3.05 -16.46 10.77
C GLN A 90 3.47 -17.80 11.36
#